data_AF-A0A2D8TPM8-F1
#
_entry.id   AF-A0A2D8TPM8-F1
#
_cell.length_a   1.000
_cell.length_b   1.000
_cell.length_c   1.000
_cell.angle_alpha   90.00
_cell.angle_beta   90.00
_cell.angle_gamma   90.00
#
_symmetry.space_group_name_H-M   'P 1'
#
loop_
_entity.id
_entity.type
_entity.pdbx_description
1 polymer ?
#
loop_
_entity_poly.entity_id
_entity_poly.type
_entity_poly.pdbx_seq_one_letter_code
_entity_poly.pdbx_strand_id
1 'polypeptide(L)'
;MGLTAIPMEADTGPIGGDMSHEFIILAETGESGVYFHKDWLNTDLVTSVNYNEDLQPVVNRFTSLYARADEKHDPANCPVEEDALMSLRGIEIGHIFYFGEKYSEPMGATVAGPDGSNIPVHMGSYGIGVSRLVGGIIEASHDDKGIIWPRAVAPFDVAVVNLKPDDDGCTACAEDLYARLGAAGGDPLMDDRDERPGAKLASIDLIGIPWQIVIGPRGMANGVVEVKNRATGEAVEVSPESALSMVMDGAA
;
A
#
# COMPACT_ATOMS: atom_id res chain seq x y z
N MET A 1 -0.20 -3.14 -2.64
CA MET A 1 -0.75 -2.25 -1.60
C MET A 1 -0.92 -0.82 -2.10
N GLY A 2 -0.96 -0.55 -3.42
CA GLY A 2 -1.14 0.82 -3.93
C GLY A 2 0.04 1.77 -3.68
N LEU A 3 1.23 1.25 -3.39
CA LEU A 3 2.42 2.03 -3.07
C LEU A 3 3.48 1.84 -4.13
N THR A 4 4.21 2.92 -4.43
CA THR A 4 5.42 2.90 -5.26
C THR A 4 6.63 2.97 -4.33
N ALA A 5 7.23 1.81 -4.06
CA ALA A 5 8.40 1.70 -3.19
C ALA A 5 9.67 1.57 -4.04
N ILE A 6 10.42 2.67 -4.16
CA ILE A 6 11.61 2.75 -5.01
C ILE A 6 12.76 2.02 -4.32
N PRO A 7 13.46 1.08 -4.99
CA PRO A 7 14.66 0.47 -4.46
C PRO A 7 15.82 1.48 -4.50
N MET A 8 16.42 1.76 -3.36
CA MET A 8 17.51 2.73 -3.22
C MET A 8 18.72 2.04 -2.61
N GLU A 9 19.90 2.21 -3.20
CA GLU A 9 21.12 1.72 -2.54
C GLU A 9 21.33 2.50 -1.24
N ALA A 10 21.60 1.75 -0.18
CA ALA A 10 21.60 2.23 1.19
C ALA A 10 22.81 1.74 1.97
N ASP A 11 23.05 2.31 3.15
CA ASP A 11 24.12 1.84 4.02
C ASP A 11 23.78 0.49 4.66
N THR A 12 24.83 -0.30 4.92
CA THR A 12 24.67 -1.62 5.54
C THR A 12 24.60 -1.56 7.06
N GLY A 13 25.02 -0.43 7.65
CA GLY A 13 25.06 -0.19 9.08
C GLY A 13 25.73 -1.33 9.87
N PRO A 14 25.26 -1.63 11.08
CA PRO A 14 25.82 -2.70 11.91
C PRO A 14 25.45 -4.10 11.41
N ILE A 15 24.49 -4.24 10.49
CA ILE A 15 24.14 -5.53 9.85
C ILE A 15 25.29 -5.97 8.94
N GLY A 16 25.97 -5.03 8.29
CA GLY A 16 27.18 -5.25 7.49
C GLY A 16 26.91 -5.86 6.12
N GLY A 17 28.00 -6.19 5.43
CA GLY A 17 27.97 -6.58 4.02
C GLY A 17 28.39 -5.45 3.10
N ASP A 18 28.17 -5.63 1.81
CA ASP A 18 28.50 -4.67 0.74
C ASP A 18 27.37 -4.48 -0.28
N MET A 19 26.28 -5.24 -0.16
CA MET A 19 25.10 -5.15 -1.01
C MET A 19 23.85 -4.93 -0.17
N SER A 20 23.26 -3.76 -0.28
CA SER A 20 22.06 -3.40 0.47
C SER A 20 21.19 -2.39 -0.25
N HIS A 21 19.87 -2.58 -0.18
CA HIS A 21 18.88 -1.64 -0.71
C HIS A 21 17.73 -1.45 0.27
N GLU A 22 17.36 -0.20 0.47
CA GLU A 22 16.12 0.21 1.14
C GLU A 22 15.00 0.35 0.10
N PHE A 23 13.78 -0.01 0.48
CA PHE A 23 12.57 0.19 -0.30
C PHE A 23 11.81 1.35 0.32
N ILE A 24 11.82 2.49 -0.38
CA ILE A 24 11.35 3.76 0.18
C ILE A 24 10.12 4.25 -0.57
N ILE A 25 9.08 4.62 0.18
CA ILE A 25 7.91 5.33 -0.35
C ILE A 25 8.18 6.83 -0.22
N LEU A 26 7.96 7.59 -1.28
CA LEU A 26 8.11 9.05 -1.25
C LEU A 26 7.03 9.68 -0.35
N ALA A 27 7.45 10.49 0.61
CA ALA A 27 6.57 11.17 1.57
C ALA A 27 7.27 12.41 2.13
N GLU A 28 6.60 13.57 2.15
CA GLU A 28 7.21 14.82 2.64
C GLU A 28 7.60 14.76 4.12
N THR A 29 6.88 13.97 4.91
CA THR A 29 7.08 13.75 6.35
C THR A 29 8.07 12.62 6.66
N GLY A 30 8.57 11.92 5.64
CA GLY A 30 9.43 10.74 5.80
C GLY A 30 10.73 11.05 6.54
N GLU A 31 11.34 10.06 7.18
CA GLU A 31 12.56 10.19 7.98
C GLU A 31 13.84 10.27 7.13
N SER A 32 13.84 9.62 5.96
CA SER A 32 15.02 9.48 5.12
C SER A 32 15.05 10.55 4.02
N GLY A 33 16.20 11.22 3.86
CA GLY A 33 16.50 11.98 2.66
C GLY A 33 16.82 11.03 1.50
N VAL A 34 16.30 11.32 0.31
CA VAL A 34 16.50 10.46 -0.87
C VAL A 34 16.83 11.26 -2.11
N TYR A 35 17.72 10.68 -2.93
CA TYR A 35 18.19 11.27 -4.18
C TYR A 35 18.06 10.26 -5.32
N PHE A 36 17.30 10.61 -6.35
CA PHE A 36 16.97 9.66 -7.40
C PHE A 36 16.69 10.34 -8.74
N HIS A 37 16.81 9.59 -9.84
CA HIS A 37 16.49 10.09 -11.18
C HIS A 37 14.97 10.26 -11.34
N LYS A 38 14.50 11.40 -11.88
CA LYS A 38 13.07 11.74 -12.01
C LYS A 38 12.21 10.69 -12.72
N ASP A 39 12.79 9.89 -13.60
CA ASP A 39 12.09 8.81 -14.31
C ASP A 39 11.54 7.72 -13.38
N TRP A 40 12.04 7.60 -12.15
CA TRP A 40 11.44 6.72 -11.14
C TRP A 40 9.98 7.09 -10.83
N LEU A 41 9.59 8.36 -10.96
CA LEU A 41 8.20 8.79 -10.74
C LEU A 41 7.23 8.20 -11.76
N ASN A 42 7.73 7.78 -12.92
CA ASN A 42 6.93 7.21 -14.02
C ASN A 42 7.25 5.73 -14.27
N THR A 43 8.09 5.12 -13.44
CA THR A 43 8.51 3.73 -13.65
C THR A 43 7.47 2.78 -13.08
N ASP A 44 6.99 1.84 -13.91
CA ASP A 44 6.19 0.74 -13.43
C ASP A 44 7.08 -0.28 -12.70
N LEU A 45 6.83 -0.43 -11.40
CA LEU A 45 7.54 -1.37 -10.53
C LEU A 45 6.88 -2.76 -10.51
N VAL A 46 5.70 -2.91 -11.09
CA VAL A 46 5.01 -4.19 -11.17
C VAL A 46 5.65 -5.03 -12.27
N THR A 47 6.01 -6.26 -11.93
CA THR A 47 6.50 -7.25 -12.89
C THR A 47 6.17 -8.65 -12.41
N SER A 48 5.92 -9.57 -13.34
CA SER A 48 5.94 -10.99 -13.03
C SER A 48 7.39 -11.45 -12.88
N VAL A 49 7.62 -12.36 -11.93
CA VAL A 49 8.94 -12.93 -11.63
C VAL A 49 8.81 -14.45 -11.62
N ASN A 50 9.59 -15.13 -12.45
CA ASN A 50 9.79 -16.57 -12.34
C ASN A 50 11.07 -16.84 -11.52
N TYR A 51 10.91 -17.19 -10.25
CA TYR A 51 12.03 -17.42 -9.32
C TYR A 51 12.92 -18.64 -9.69
N ASN A 52 12.54 -19.42 -10.70
CA ASN A 52 13.34 -20.54 -11.20
C ASN A 52 14.25 -20.17 -12.39
N GLU A 53 14.19 -18.92 -12.86
CA GLU A 53 14.99 -18.41 -13.98
C GLU A 53 16.07 -17.43 -13.49
N ASP A 54 16.93 -17.00 -14.40
CA ASP A 54 17.90 -15.94 -14.12
C ASP A 54 17.19 -14.61 -13.83
N LEU A 55 17.34 -14.13 -12.60
CA LEU A 55 16.73 -12.89 -12.13
C LEU A 55 17.60 -11.65 -12.41
N GLN A 56 18.83 -11.80 -12.91
CA GLN A 56 19.72 -10.66 -13.18
C GLN A 56 19.10 -9.61 -14.11
N PRO A 57 18.35 -9.96 -15.18
CA PRO A 57 17.67 -8.96 -16.00
C PRO A 57 16.63 -8.13 -15.23
N VAL A 58 15.93 -8.76 -14.27
CA VAL A 58 14.94 -8.08 -13.41
C VAL A 58 15.66 -7.13 -12.44
N VAL A 59 16.74 -7.59 -11.82
CA VAL A 59 17.57 -6.75 -10.93
C VAL A 59 18.14 -5.56 -11.70
N ASN A 60 18.73 -5.78 -12.88
CA ASN A 60 19.29 -4.73 -13.72
C ASN A 60 18.24 -3.67 -14.12
N ARG A 61 17.01 -4.09 -14.40
CA ARG A 61 15.91 -3.14 -14.66
C ARG A 61 15.70 -2.24 -13.44
N PHE A 62 15.60 -2.80 -12.24
CA PHE A 62 15.33 -2.05 -11.01
C PHE A 62 16.54 -1.33 -10.40
N THR A 63 17.73 -1.50 -10.95
CA THR A 63 18.93 -0.75 -10.55
C THR A 63 19.51 0.12 -11.67
N SER A 64 18.83 0.18 -12.83
CA SER A 64 19.30 0.91 -14.01
C SER A 64 19.31 2.43 -13.83
N LEU A 65 18.39 2.96 -13.01
CA LEU A 65 18.27 4.37 -12.70
C LEU A 65 18.89 4.68 -11.35
N TYR A 66 19.52 5.85 -11.23
CA TYR A 66 20.10 6.32 -9.98
C TYR A 66 19.02 6.47 -8.90
N ALA A 67 19.25 5.87 -7.73
CA ALA A 67 18.43 6.01 -6.53
C ALA A 67 19.26 5.66 -5.29
N ARG A 68 19.45 6.61 -4.39
CA ARG A 68 20.30 6.50 -3.20
C ARG A 68 19.62 7.11 -1.98
N ALA A 69 19.75 6.44 -0.84
CA ALA A 69 19.52 7.06 0.46
C ALA A 69 20.62 8.11 0.74
N ASP A 70 20.34 9.04 1.66
CA ASP A 70 21.22 10.17 1.98
C ASP A 70 22.67 9.74 2.28
N GLU A 71 22.84 8.62 2.99
CA GLU A 71 24.15 8.08 3.36
C GLU A 71 24.99 7.60 2.17
N LYS A 72 24.35 7.32 1.03
CA LYS A 72 24.98 6.82 -0.20
C LYS A 72 25.02 7.83 -1.33
N HIS A 73 24.38 8.98 -1.18
CA HIS A 73 24.45 10.05 -2.15
C HIS A 73 25.77 10.84 -1.98
N ASP A 74 26.56 10.92 -3.04
CA ASP A 74 27.73 11.79 -3.12
C ASP A 74 27.48 12.86 -4.20
N PRO A 75 27.18 14.11 -3.80
CA PRO A 75 26.94 15.20 -4.74
C PRO A 75 28.13 15.47 -5.67
N ALA A 76 29.37 15.22 -5.23
CA ALA A 76 30.56 15.50 -6.04
C ALA A 76 30.76 14.49 -7.17
N ASN A 77 30.17 13.30 -7.05
CA ASN A 77 30.29 12.19 -8.00
C ASN A 77 28.92 11.71 -8.50
N CYS A 78 27.89 12.54 -8.44
CA CYS A 78 26.56 12.18 -8.91
C CYS A 78 26.56 12.11 -10.45
N PRO A 79 26.19 10.97 -11.07
CA PRO A 79 26.18 10.82 -12.53
C PRO A 79 24.89 11.36 -13.18
N VAL A 80 23.99 11.95 -12.39
CA VAL A 80 22.68 12.46 -12.84
C VAL A 80 22.79 13.97 -13.02
N GLU A 81 22.32 14.46 -14.16
CA GLU A 81 22.22 15.89 -14.44
C GLU A 81 21.28 16.59 -13.43
N GLU A 82 21.58 17.85 -13.09
CA GLU A 82 20.88 18.60 -12.04
C GLU A 82 19.36 18.72 -12.29
N ASP A 83 18.94 18.83 -13.55
CA ASP A 83 17.52 18.93 -13.94
C ASP A 83 16.78 17.56 -13.94
N ALA A 84 17.53 16.46 -13.80
CA ALA A 84 17.02 15.10 -13.73
C ALA A 84 17.10 14.50 -12.32
N LEU A 85 17.86 15.12 -11.42
CA LEU A 85 18.00 14.71 -10.03
C LEU A 85 16.83 15.23 -9.19
N MET A 86 16.11 14.30 -8.55
CA MET A 86 15.11 14.61 -7.54
C MET A 86 15.75 14.49 -6.15
N SER A 87 15.42 15.43 -5.27
CA SER A 87 15.74 15.38 -3.83
C SER A 87 14.44 15.53 -3.06
N LEU A 88 14.06 14.47 -2.35
CA LEU A 88 12.81 14.40 -1.57
C LEU A 88 13.06 13.70 -0.25
N ARG A 89 11.98 13.51 0.51
CA ARG A 89 11.95 12.67 1.70
C ARG A 89 11.13 11.40 1.43
N GLY A 90 11.37 10.37 2.21
CA GLY A 90 10.63 9.13 2.12
C GLY A 90 10.67 8.30 3.39
N ILE A 91 9.79 7.31 3.43
CA ILE A 91 9.63 6.36 4.53
C ILE A 91 10.16 5.01 4.07
N GLU A 92 11.13 4.48 4.81
CA GLU A 92 11.70 3.15 4.57
C GLU A 92 10.73 2.08 5.06
N ILE A 93 10.23 1.25 4.14
CA ILE A 93 9.26 0.19 4.45
C ILE A 93 9.85 -1.21 4.41
N GLY A 94 11.07 -1.35 3.89
CA GLY A 94 11.79 -2.61 3.88
C GLY A 94 13.24 -2.43 3.48
N HIS A 95 14.05 -3.42 3.84
CA HIS A 95 15.49 -3.37 3.67
C HIS A 95 16.03 -4.78 3.41
N ILE A 96 16.86 -4.91 2.39
CA ILE A 96 17.53 -6.16 2.04
C ILE A 96 19.04 -6.03 2.20
N PHE A 97 19.68 -7.08 2.70
CA PHE A 97 21.11 -7.14 2.95
C PHE A 97 21.68 -8.47 2.49
N TYR A 98 22.87 -8.43 1.90
CA TYR A 98 23.77 -9.56 1.80
C TYR A 98 25.03 -9.26 2.60
N PHE A 99 25.35 -10.14 3.56
CA PHE A 99 26.44 -9.94 4.52
C PHE A 99 27.43 -11.11 4.55
N GLY A 100 27.43 -11.94 3.51
CA GLY A 100 28.37 -13.04 3.34
C GLY A 100 28.41 -13.94 4.58
N GLU A 101 29.60 -14.14 5.13
CA GLU A 101 29.84 -15.09 6.21
C GLU A 101 29.87 -14.46 7.61
N LYS A 102 29.51 -13.17 7.72
CA LYS A 102 29.63 -12.37 8.94
C LYS A 102 29.11 -13.05 10.21
N TYR A 103 28.02 -13.80 10.10
CA TYR A 103 27.44 -14.55 11.22
C TYR A 103 27.81 -16.03 11.20
N SER A 104 27.96 -16.64 10.03
CA SER A 104 28.19 -18.06 9.90
C SER A 104 29.59 -18.48 10.38
N GLU A 105 30.63 -17.67 10.09
CA GLU A 105 31.99 -17.89 10.58
C GLU A 105 32.07 -17.95 12.12
N PRO A 106 31.68 -16.90 12.88
CA PRO A 106 31.80 -16.91 14.34
C PRO A 106 30.85 -17.89 15.03
N MET A 107 29.74 -18.28 14.39
CA MET A 107 28.77 -19.22 14.96
C MET A 107 29.03 -20.69 14.58
N GLY A 108 29.99 -20.96 13.70
CA GLY A 108 30.27 -22.31 13.22
C GLY A 108 29.16 -22.90 12.34
N ALA A 109 28.42 -22.06 11.62
CA ALA A 109 27.34 -22.50 10.72
C ALA A 109 27.91 -22.89 9.35
N THR A 110 28.34 -24.15 9.22
CA THR A 110 29.01 -24.66 8.01
C THR A 110 28.22 -25.77 7.32
N VAL A 111 28.43 -25.93 6.01
CA VAL A 111 27.92 -27.04 5.19
C VAL A 111 29.05 -27.69 4.40
N ALA A 112 28.91 -28.96 4.05
CA ALA A 112 29.84 -29.64 3.15
C ALA A 112 29.66 -29.11 1.72
N GLY A 113 30.72 -28.55 1.13
CA GLY A 113 30.77 -28.10 -0.25
C GLY A 113 30.87 -29.25 -1.25
N PRO A 114 30.84 -28.94 -2.57
CA PRO A 114 30.94 -29.95 -3.63
C PRO A 114 32.23 -30.78 -3.60
N ASP A 115 33.30 -30.25 -3.00
CA ASP A 115 34.59 -30.93 -2.80
C ASP A 115 34.67 -31.70 -1.46
N GLY A 116 33.61 -31.65 -0.66
CA GLY A 116 33.53 -32.27 0.67
C GLY A 116 34.14 -31.43 1.81
N SER A 117 34.68 -30.24 1.52
CA SER A 117 35.18 -29.33 2.55
C SER A 117 34.04 -28.60 3.27
N ASN A 118 34.19 -28.33 4.56
CA ASN A 118 33.20 -27.52 5.29
C ASN A 118 33.42 -26.04 4.98
N ILE A 119 32.41 -25.39 4.43
CA ILE A 119 32.41 -23.95 4.14
C ILE A 119 31.33 -23.25 4.99
N PRO A 120 31.60 -22.06 5.56
CA PRO A 120 30.54 -21.24 6.15
C PRO A 120 29.46 -20.91 5.12
N VAL A 121 28.21 -20.82 5.55
CA VAL A 121 27.14 -20.41 4.65
C VAL A 121 27.19 -18.90 4.40
N HIS A 122 27.03 -18.48 3.15
CA HIS A 122 26.77 -17.08 2.82
C HIS A 122 25.32 -16.73 3.14
N MET A 123 25.10 -15.57 3.74
CA MET A 123 23.81 -15.19 4.30
C MET A 123 23.37 -13.78 3.89
N GLY A 124 22.07 -13.57 3.96
CA GLY A 124 21.41 -12.28 3.81
C GLY A 124 20.18 -12.20 4.70
N SER A 125 19.65 -11.00 4.87
CA SER A 125 18.40 -10.74 5.60
C SER A 125 17.50 -9.82 4.80
N TYR A 126 16.20 -9.98 5.01
CA TYR A 126 15.15 -9.24 4.29
C TYR A 126 14.10 -8.84 5.32
N GLY A 127 14.00 -7.54 5.59
CA GLY A 127 13.07 -6.96 6.56
C GLY A 127 11.97 -6.19 5.85
N ILE A 128 10.73 -6.34 6.31
CA ILE A 128 9.61 -5.47 5.94
C ILE A 128 9.00 -4.94 7.24
N GLY A 129 8.87 -3.62 7.34
CA GLY A 129 8.25 -2.95 8.46
C GLY A 129 6.72 -3.06 8.41
N VAL A 130 6.17 -4.25 8.71
CA VAL A 130 4.71 -4.51 8.57
C VAL A 130 3.85 -3.49 9.33
N SER A 131 4.19 -3.17 10.57
CA SER A 131 3.46 -2.13 11.33
C SER A 131 3.71 -0.72 10.81
N ARG A 132 4.91 -0.45 10.25
CA ARG A 132 5.26 0.84 9.65
C ARG A 132 4.50 1.08 8.34
N LEU A 133 4.20 0.02 7.57
CA LEU A 133 3.41 0.10 6.34
C LEU A 133 2.05 0.76 6.55
N VAL A 134 1.40 0.55 7.69
CA VAL A 134 0.10 1.19 7.99
C VAL A 134 0.22 2.71 7.92
N GLY A 135 1.22 3.29 8.58
CA GLY A 135 1.50 4.72 8.54
C GLY A 135 1.96 5.17 7.15
N GLY A 136 2.87 4.41 6.51
CA GLY A 136 3.35 4.74 5.17
C GLY A 136 2.25 4.76 4.10
N ILE A 137 1.24 3.90 4.22
CA ILE A 137 0.08 3.90 3.32
C ILE A 137 -0.79 5.14 3.56
N ILE A 138 -1.04 5.51 4.82
CA ILE A 138 -1.84 6.70 5.15
C ILE A 138 -1.14 7.96 4.66
N GLU A 139 0.17 8.11 4.89
CA GLU A 139 0.95 9.25 4.40
C GLU A 139 0.89 9.37 2.87
N ALA A 140 0.95 8.24 2.15
CA ALA A 140 0.87 8.23 0.69
C ALA A 140 -0.56 8.35 0.13
N SER A 141 -1.60 8.10 0.93
CA SER A 141 -2.98 7.93 0.46
C SER A 141 -4.00 8.49 1.46
N HIS A 142 -4.11 9.83 1.48
CA HIS A 142 -5.09 10.57 2.28
C HIS A 142 -5.49 11.88 1.57
N ASP A 143 -6.56 12.51 2.08
CA ASP A 143 -6.96 13.86 1.73
C ASP A 143 -7.43 14.63 2.98
N ASP A 144 -7.95 15.85 2.80
CA ASP A 144 -8.47 16.69 3.89
C ASP A 144 -9.60 16.04 4.72
N LYS A 145 -10.23 14.98 4.21
CA LYS A 145 -11.34 14.27 4.88
C LYS A 145 -10.86 13.04 5.65
N GLY A 146 -9.67 12.53 5.35
CA GLY A 146 -9.05 11.42 6.08
C GLY A 146 -8.36 10.41 5.17
N ILE A 147 -8.35 9.15 5.61
CA ILE A 147 -7.60 8.07 4.96
C ILE A 147 -8.26 7.70 3.63
N ILE A 148 -7.46 7.22 2.67
CA ILE A 148 -7.94 6.54 1.45
C ILE A 148 -7.23 5.19 1.39
N TRP A 149 -7.91 4.10 1.80
CA TRP A 149 -7.27 2.79 1.77
C TRP A 149 -7.24 2.18 0.37
N PRO A 150 -6.10 1.63 -0.07
CA PRO A 150 -6.09 0.67 -1.17
C PRO A 150 -6.92 -0.57 -0.80
N ARG A 151 -7.76 -1.07 -1.70
CA ARG A 151 -8.72 -2.16 -1.43
C ARG A 151 -8.10 -3.38 -0.75
N ALA A 152 -6.89 -3.77 -1.16
CA ALA A 152 -6.20 -4.96 -0.66
C ALA A 152 -5.80 -4.90 0.83
N VAL A 153 -5.83 -3.73 1.46
CA VAL A 153 -5.41 -3.51 2.85
C VAL A 153 -6.45 -2.72 3.65
N ALA A 154 -7.58 -2.38 3.04
CA ALA A 154 -8.67 -1.71 3.73
C ALA A 154 -9.24 -2.64 4.82
N PRO A 155 -9.65 -2.10 5.98
CA PRO A 155 -10.23 -2.92 7.05
C PRO A 155 -11.59 -3.51 6.68
N PHE A 156 -12.29 -2.88 5.75
CA PHE A 156 -13.55 -3.28 5.15
C PHE A 156 -13.53 -2.80 3.69
N ASP A 157 -14.21 -3.50 2.78
CA ASP A 157 -14.23 -3.11 1.37
C ASP A 157 -15.36 -2.13 1.02
N VAL A 158 -16.45 -2.14 1.79
CA VAL A 158 -17.60 -1.24 1.62
C VAL A 158 -18.26 -0.88 2.94
N ALA A 159 -18.71 0.37 3.07
CA ALA A 159 -19.54 0.83 4.18
C ALA A 159 -21.00 0.95 3.72
N VAL A 160 -21.92 0.26 4.38
CA VAL A 160 -23.37 0.44 4.23
C VAL A 160 -23.83 1.45 5.28
N VAL A 161 -24.23 2.64 4.85
CA VAL A 161 -24.52 3.77 5.73
C VAL A 161 -26.01 4.06 5.74
N ASN A 162 -26.70 3.68 6.82
CA ASN A 162 -28.11 3.99 7.00
C ASN A 162 -28.28 5.40 7.61
N LEU A 163 -28.74 6.37 6.83
CA LEU A 163 -28.93 7.75 7.29
C LEU A 163 -30.17 7.93 8.19
N LYS A 164 -31.06 6.94 8.27
CA LYS A 164 -32.30 7.01 9.05
C LYS A 164 -32.64 5.65 9.68
N PRO A 165 -31.95 5.23 10.77
CA PRO A 165 -32.14 3.91 11.39
C PRO A 165 -33.53 3.63 11.96
N ASP A 166 -34.30 4.69 12.26
CA ASP A 166 -35.69 4.61 12.73
C ASP A 166 -36.73 4.52 11.58
N ASP A 167 -36.29 4.47 10.32
CA ASP A 167 -37.14 4.21 9.16
C ASP A 167 -37.03 2.75 8.71
N ASP A 168 -38.12 1.99 8.82
CA ASP A 168 -38.16 0.56 8.50
C ASP A 168 -37.70 0.24 7.07
N GLY A 169 -37.99 1.13 6.12
CA GLY A 169 -37.60 0.95 4.71
C GLY A 169 -36.10 1.10 4.50
N CYS A 170 -35.49 2.13 5.07
CA CYS A 170 -34.05 2.33 5.04
C CYS A 170 -33.31 1.20 5.77
N THR A 171 -33.80 0.79 6.94
CA THR A 171 -33.21 -0.29 7.73
C THR A 171 -33.28 -1.64 7.00
N ALA A 172 -34.44 -2.01 6.45
CA ALA A 172 -34.57 -3.24 5.68
C ALA A 172 -33.65 -3.27 4.45
N CYS A 173 -33.52 -2.14 3.73
CA CYS A 173 -32.61 -2.05 2.59
C CYS A 173 -31.14 -2.17 3.00
N ALA A 174 -30.74 -1.55 4.12
CA ALA A 174 -29.38 -1.63 4.64
C ALA A 174 -29.03 -3.06 5.05
N GLU A 175 -29.90 -3.71 5.83
CA GLU A 175 -29.72 -5.10 6.27
C GLU A 175 -29.63 -6.08 5.08
N ASP A 176 -30.47 -5.92 4.06
CA ASP A 176 -30.42 -6.72 2.83
C ASP A 176 -29.09 -6.54 2.09
N LEU A 177 -28.68 -5.29 1.84
CA LEU A 177 -27.42 -5.01 1.16
C LEU A 177 -26.22 -5.57 1.92
N TYR A 178 -26.17 -5.36 3.24
CA TYR A 178 -25.10 -5.90 4.09
C TYR A 178 -25.02 -7.42 4.01
N ALA A 179 -26.16 -8.12 4.15
CA ALA A 179 -26.21 -9.57 4.07
C ALA A 179 -25.77 -10.09 2.69
N ARG A 180 -26.22 -9.43 1.61
CA ARG A 180 -25.93 -9.84 0.24
C ARG A 180 -24.48 -9.57 -0.17
N LEU A 181 -23.89 -8.45 0.28
CA LEU A 181 -22.47 -8.15 0.08
C LEU A 181 -21.59 -9.20 0.77
N GLY A 182 -21.91 -9.54 2.03
CA GLY A 182 -21.21 -10.62 2.74
C GLY A 182 -21.38 -11.98 2.05
N ALA A 183 -22.59 -12.31 1.57
CA ALA A 183 -22.84 -13.55 0.83
C ALA A 183 -22.10 -13.61 -0.51
N ALA A 184 -21.79 -12.46 -1.11
CA ALA A 184 -20.97 -12.35 -2.32
C ALA A 184 -19.46 -12.40 -2.04
N GLY A 185 -19.04 -12.52 -0.78
CA GLY A 185 -17.63 -12.60 -0.37
C GLY A 185 -16.96 -11.27 -0.08
N GLY A 186 -17.72 -10.17 0.01
CA GLY A 186 -17.23 -8.88 0.50
C GLY A 186 -17.05 -8.86 2.02
N ASP A 187 -16.47 -7.78 2.53
CA ASP A 187 -16.28 -7.52 3.96
C ASP A 187 -16.94 -6.17 4.32
N PRO A 188 -18.28 -6.11 4.39
CA PRO A 188 -19.00 -4.87 4.59
C PRO A 188 -18.97 -4.40 6.05
N LEU A 189 -18.85 -3.09 6.26
CA LEU A 189 -19.16 -2.43 7.53
C LEU A 189 -20.57 -1.86 7.49
N MET A 190 -21.39 -2.12 8.51
CA MET A 190 -22.67 -1.44 8.71
C MET A 190 -22.50 -0.23 9.65
N ASP A 191 -22.98 0.95 9.24
CA ASP A 191 -23.17 2.11 10.12
C ASP A 191 -24.67 2.36 10.38
N ASP A 192 -25.20 1.65 11.38
CA ASP A 192 -26.59 1.68 11.86
C ASP A 192 -26.79 2.57 13.10
N ARG A 193 -25.75 3.28 13.54
CA ARG A 193 -25.78 4.14 14.75
C ARG A 193 -26.90 5.18 14.70
N ASP A 194 -27.49 5.52 15.84
CA ASP A 194 -28.43 6.64 15.94
C ASP A 194 -27.69 7.99 15.99
N GLU A 195 -27.13 8.39 14.85
CA GLU A 195 -26.31 9.59 14.68
C GLU A 195 -26.79 10.42 13.48
N ARG A 196 -26.45 11.71 13.48
CA ARG A 196 -26.84 12.61 12.38
C ARG A 196 -26.17 12.18 11.07
N PRO A 197 -26.85 12.31 9.91
CA PRO A 197 -26.30 11.95 8.61
C PRO A 197 -24.89 12.49 8.34
N GLY A 198 -24.66 13.78 8.61
CA GLY A 198 -23.34 14.39 8.41
C GLY A 198 -22.24 13.80 9.30
N ALA A 199 -22.56 13.36 10.53
CA ALA A 199 -21.60 12.74 11.44
C ALA A 199 -21.20 11.34 10.97
N LYS A 200 -22.17 10.57 10.44
CA LYS A 200 -21.90 9.27 9.80
C LYS A 200 -20.97 9.42 8.60
N LEU A 201 -21.35 10.27 7.64
CA LEU A 201 -20.58 10.48 6.42
C LEU A 201 -19.15 10.97 6.72
N ALA A 202 -18.98 11.88 7.68
CA ALA A 202 -17.65 12.33 8.11
C ALA A 202 -16.83 11.20 8.75
N SER A 203 -17.47 10.33 9.55
CA SER A 203 -16.79 9.18 10.17
C SER A 203 -16.31 8.18 9.10
N ILE A 204 -17.15 7.88 8.11
CA ILE A 204 -16.82 6.91 7.05
C ILE A 204 -15.76 7.46 6.09
N ASP A 205 -15.83 8.75 5.74
CA ASP A 205 -14.78 9.42 4.97
C ASP A 205 -13.43 9.41 5.73
N LEU A 206 -13.46 9.63 7.05
CA LEU A 206 -12.27 9.65 7.90
C LEU A 206 -11.54 8.30 7.93
N ILE A 207 -12.28 7.21 8.14
CA ILE A 207 -11.69 5.86 8.22
C ILE A 207 -11.32 5.28 6.86
N GLY A 208 -11.76 5.89 5.76
CA GLY A 208 -11.22 5.66 4.43
C GLY A 208 -11.64 4.37 3.73
N ILE A 209 -12.83 3.84 4.03
CA ILE A 209 -13.35 2.63 3.39
C ILE A 209 -13.54 2.88 1.88
N PRO A 210 -13.07 1.98 0.98
CA PRO A 210 -13.03 2.23 -0.46
C PRO A 210 -14.37 2.59 -1.09
N TRP A 211 -15.45 1.89 -0.70
CA TRP A 211 -16.79 2.14 -1.19
C TRP A 211 -17.75 2.52 -0.07
N GLN A 212 -18.73 3.37 -0.39
CA GLN A 212 -19.83 3.71 0.52
C GLN A 212 -21.14 3.54 -0.22
N ILE A 213 -22.09 2.82 0.37
CA ILE A 213 -23.48 2.76 -0.08
C ILE A 213 -24.32 3.51 0.94
N VAL A 214 -24.79 4.68 0.55
CA VAL A 214 -25.53 5.61 1.42
C VAL A 214 -27.02 5.46 1.16
N ILE A 215 -27.75 5.12 2.22
CA ILE A 215 -29.18 4.81 2.18
C ILE A 215 -29.91 5.88 2.97
N GLY A 216 -30.87 6.54 2.32
CA GLY A 216 -31.69 7.54 2.99
C GLY A 216 -33.09 7.65 2.39
N PRO A 217 -34.04 8.27 3.12
CA PRO A 217 -35.46 8.26 2.73
C PRO A 217 -35.73 8.86 1.34
N ARG A 218 -34.95 9.86 0.93
CA ARG A 218 -35.10 10.52 -0.37
C ARG A 218 -34.75 9.60 -1.53
N GLY A 219 -33.63 8.88 -1.44
CA GLY A 219 -33.23 7.90 -2.45
C GLY A 219 -34.19 6.71 -2.48
N MET A 220 -34.55 6.21 -1.29
CA MET A 220 -35.48 5.09 -1.15
C MET A 220 -36.86 5.39 -1.74
N ALA A 221 -37.36 6.63 -1.66
CA ALA A 221 -38.60 7.03 -2.31
C ALA A 221 -38.56 6.91 -3.85
N ASN A 222 -37.37 6.97 -4.45
CA ASN A 222 -37.12 6.78 -5.87
C ASN A 222 -36.59 5.38 -6.21
N GLY A 223 -36.46 4.49 -5.22
CA GLY A 223 -35.92 3.14 -5.40
C GLY A 223 -34.41 3.09 -5.65
N VAL A 224 -33.66 4.10 -5.20
CA VAL A 224 -32.21 4.22 -5.42
C VAL A 224 -31.45 4.43 -4.11
N VAL A 225 -30.15 4.10 -4.15
CA VAL A 225 -29.14 4.39 -3.13
C VAL A 225 -27.98 5.13 -3.78
N GLU A 226 -27.24 5.92 -3.01
CA GLU A 226 -26.03 6.58 -3.51
C GLU A 226 -24.83 5.68 -3.29
N VAL A 227 -24.02 5.45 -4.32
CA VAL A 227 -22.75 4.73 -4.23
C VAL A 227 -21.63 5.73 -4.46
N LYS A 228 -20.68 5.78 -3.53
CA LYS A 228 -19.53 6.70 -3.58
C LYS A 228 -18.22 5.92 -3.56
N ASN A 229 -17.29 6.28 -4.45
CA ASN A 229 -15.91 5.84 -4.41
C ASN A 229 -15.09 6.80 -3.53
N ARG A 230 -14.41 6.29 -2.49
CA ARG A 230 -13.65 7.12 -1.54
C ARG A 230 -12.42 7.77 -2.16
N ALA A 231 -11.76 7.11 -3.10
CA ALA A 231 -10.54 7.60 -3.73
C ALA A 231 -10.82 8.72 -4.73
N THR A 232 -11.85 8.60 -5.57
CA THR A 232 -12.19 9.63 -6.58
C THR A 232 -13.18 10.67 -6.07
N GLY A 233 -13.95 10.34 -5.03
CA GLY A 233 -15.07 11.16 -4.55
C GLY A 233 -16.29 11.16 -5.46
N GLU A 234 -16.28 10.39 -6.56
CA GLU A 234 -17.43 10.25 -7.45
C GLU A 234 -18.58 9.55 -6.73
N ALA A 235 -19.80 10.05 -6.96
CA ALA A 235 -21.03 9.53 -6.39
C ALA A 235 -22.10 9.35 -7.48
N VAL A 236 -22.80 8.22 -7.45
CA VAL A 236 -23.86 7.88 -8.41
C VAL A 236 -25.07 7.32 -7.69
N GLU A 237 -26.27 7.74 -8.13
CA GLU A 237 -27.53 7.14 -7.66
C GLU A 237 -27.90 5.95 -8.53
N VAL A 238 -28.01 4.77 -7.91
CA VAL A 238 -28.30 3.51 -8.60
C VAL A 238 -29.27 2.66 -7.79
N SER A 239 -29.85 1.63 -8.42
CA SER A 239 -30.66 0.66 -7.66
C SER A 239 -29.80 -0.10 -6.64
N PRO A 240 -30.37 -0.62 -5.53
CA PRO A 240 -29.63 -1.47 -4.60
C PRO A 240 -28.93 -2.66 -5.27
N GLU A 241 -29.57 -3.25 -6.29
CA GLU A 241 -28.97 -4.34 -7.07
C GLU A 241 -27.71 -3.90 -7.83
N SER A 242 -27.80 -2.75 -8.49
CA SER A 242 -26.69 -2.17 -9.23
C SER A 242 -25.56 -1.73 -8.31
N ALA A 243 -25.88 -1.25 -7.10
CA ALA A 243 -24.89 -0.92 -6.09
C ALA A 243 -24.05 -2.13 -5.69
N LEU A 244 -24.70 -3.28 -5.45
CA LEU A 244 -24.02 -4.53 -5.13
C LEU A 244 -23.05 -4.95 -6.24
N SER A 245 -23.50 -5.01 -7.49
CA SER A 245 -22.62 -5.38 -8.62
C SER A 245 -21.47 -4.38 -8.77
N MET A 246 -21.73 -3.07 -8.68
CA MET A 246 -20.70 -2.05 -8.83
C MET A 246 -19.59 -2.17 -7.78
N VAL A 247 -19.93 -2.43 -6.51
CA VAL A 247 -18.94 -2.57 -5.43
C VAL A 247 -18.17 -3.89 -5.51
N MET A 248 -18.85 -4.97 -5.89
CA MET A 248 -18.22 -6.30 -5.99
C MET A 248 -17.32 -6.42 -7.23
N ASP A 249 -17.74 -5.88 -8.36
CA ASP A 249 -17.02 -5.97 -9.64
C ASP A 249 -16.04 -4.80 -9.86
N GLY A 250 -16.22 -3.69 -9.14
CA GLY A 250 -15.43 -2.48 -9.30
C GLY A 250 -14.00 -2.64 -8.83
N ALA A 251 -13.04 -2.29 -9.69
CA ALA A 251 -11.70 -1.94 -9.23
C ALA A 251 -11.82 -0.64 -8.41
N ALA A 252 -11.44 -0.69 -7.14
CA ALA A 252 -11.32 0.50 -6.30
C ALA A 252 -9.88 0.98 -6.29
#